data_AF-A0A0D3A9P2-F1
#
_entry.id   AF-A0A0D3A9P2-F1
#
_cell.length_a   1.000
_cell.length_b   1.000
_cell.length_c   1.000
_cell.angle_alpha   90.00
_cell.angle_beta   90.00
_cell.angle_gamma   90.00
#
_symmetry.space_group_name_H-M   'P 1'
#
loop_
_entity.id
_entity.type
_entity.pdbx_description
1 polymer ?
#
loop_
_entity_poly.entity_id
_entity_poly.type
_entity_poly.pdbx_seq_one_letter_code
_entity_poly.pdbx_strand_id
1 'polypeptide(L)'
;MDQPYDAEENDGEPVDDLALMKRAYTNKKTGQIDDGLVREVVTLVQTQVQEEVSQLQTEDDDSTGSTNLSRFRINEILESSVPKKNGRLVGLDRRTGSVPPSSAPPSFVDPEVLTAQLKDKDDRISLLETQMAAQQADYEAPNEVFPNVQDP
;
A
#
# COMPACT_ATOMS: atom_id res chain seq x y z
N MET A 1 -16.78 -26.17 -31.17
CA MET A 1 -16.99 -25.87 -29.74
C MET A 1 -15.65 -25.43 -29.22
N ASP A 2 -15.35 -24.13 -29.30
CA ASP A 2 -14.22 -23.50 -28.60
C ASP A 2 -14.66 -22.06 -28.33
N GLN A 3 -15.21 -21.84 -27.13
CA GLN A 3 -15.53 -20.50 -26.63
C GLN A 3 -14.23 -19.94 -26.01
N PRO A 4 -13.75 -18.77 -26.43
CA PRO A 4 -12.64 -18.11 -25.75
C PRO A 4 -13.14 -17.70 -24.36
N TYR A 5 -12.41 -18.07 -23.32
CA TYR A 5 -12.68 -17.62 -21.96
C TYR A 5 -12.35 -16.13 -21.91
N ASP A 6 -13.40 -15.29 -21.92
CA ASP A 6 -13.29 -13.87 -21.62
C ASP A 6 -12.63 -13.73 -20.24
N ALA A 7 -11.52 -13.01 -20.19
CA ALA A 7 -10.92 -12.61 -18.92
C ALA A 7 -11.86 -11.57 -18.31
N GLU A 8 -12.71 -12.02 -17.38
CA GLU A 8 -13.54 -11.13 -16.56
C GLU A 8 -12.67 -10.00 -16.00
N GLU A 9 -12.96 -8.80 -16.49
CA GLU A 9 -12.50 -7.55 -15.94
C GLU A 9 -13.10 -7.47 -14.52
N ASN A 10 -12.27 -7.71 -13.50
CA ASN A 10 -12.68 -7.61 -12.10
C ASN A 10 -13.29 -6.22 -11.87
N ASP A 11 -14.60 -6.15 -11.61
CA ASP A 11 -15.50 -4.96 -11.53
C ASP A 11 -15.11 -3.92 -10.44
N GLY A 12 -13.84 -3.51 -10.37
CA GLY A 12 -13.33 -2.57 -9.37
C GLY A 12 -13.31 -3.10 -7.94
N GLU A 13 -13.70 -4.35 -7.70
CA GLU A 13 -13.66 -4.98 -6.38
C GLU A 13 -12.20 -5.30 -6.00
N PRO A 14 -11.72 -4.81 -4.84
CA PRO A 14 -10.37 -5.10 -4.38
C PRO A 14 -10.18 -6.62 -4.25
N VAL A 15 -9.08 -7.11 -4.83
CA VAL A 15 -8.68 -8.52 -4.80
C VAL A 15 -8.57 -8.99 -3.35
N ASP A 16 -9.08 -10.19 -3.03
CA ASP A 16 -8.86 -10.78 -1.70
C ASP A 16 -7.47 -11.41 -1.63
N ASP A 17 -6.50 -10.63 -1.17
CA ASP A 17 -5.10 -11.02 -1.09
C ASP A 17 -4.88 -12.16 -0.09
N LEU A 18 -5.71 -12.21 0.96
CA LEU A 18 -5.66 -13.23 1.99
C LEU A 18 -6.13 -14.58 1.43
N ALA A 19 -7.24 -14.61 0.69
CA ALA A 19 -7.73 -15.82 0.02
C ALA A 19 -6.75 -16.29 -1.07
N LEU A 20 -6.17 -15.36 -1.82
CA LEU A 20 -5.17 -15.67 -2.84
C LEU A 20 -3.92 -16.31 -2.22
N MET A 21 -3.40 -15.71 -1.14
CA MET A 21 -2.24 -16.23 -0.41
C MET A 21 -2.54 -17.62 0.17
N LYS A 22 -3.67 -17.80 0.87
CA LYS A 22 -4.10 -19.11 1.39
C LYS A 22 -4.14 -20.16 0.27
N ARG A 23 -4.78 -19.84 -0.85
CA ARG A 23 -4.91 -20.77 -1.98
C ARG A 23 -3.57 -21.12 -2.61
N ALA A 24 -2.66 -20.16 -2.71
CA ALA A 24 -1.34 -20.36 -3.32
C ALA A 24 -0.46 -21.31 -2.50
N TYR A 25 -0.58 -21.27 -1.17
CA TYR A 25 0.29 -22.02 -0.25
C TYR A 25 -0.36 -23.23 0.41
N THR A 26 -1.63 -23.50 0.11
CA THR A 26 -2.33 -24.70 0.60
C THR A 26 -1.94 -25.93 -0.20
N ASN A 27 -1.45 -26.96 0.50
CA ASN A 27 -1.18 -28.26 -0.09
C ASN A 27 -2.50 -28.97 -0.42
N LYS A 28 -2.69 -29.31 -1.70
CA LYS A 28 -3.93 -29.93 -2.21
C LYS A 28 -4.23 -31.31 -1.61
N LYS A 29 -3.23 -32.01 -1.07
CA LYS A 29 -3.41 -33.35 -0.48
C LYS A 29 -3.86 -33.27 0.98
N THR A 30 -3.35 -32.30 1.74
CA THR A 30 -3.60 -32.18 3.19
C THR A 30 -4.61 -31.08 3.53
N GLY A 31 -4.85 -30.15 2.62
CA GLY A 31 -5.69 -28.96 2.86
C GLY A 31 -5.05 -27.94 3.80
N GLN A 32 -3.76 -28.09 4.14
CA GLN A 32 -3.05 -27.22 5.06
C GLN A 32 -2.04 -26.33 4.34
N ILE A 33 -1.74 -25.17 4.92
CA ILE A 33 -0.67 -24.28 4.45
C ILE A 33 0.67 -24.94 4.77
N ASP A 34 1.45 -25.22 3.72
CA ASP A 34 2.73 -25.95 3.81
C ASP A 34 3.90 -25.02 4.15
N ASP A 35 3.80 -23.75 3.78
CA ASP A 35 4.79 -22.72 4.12
C ASP A 35 4.58 -22.19 5.54
N GLY A 36 5.61 -22.34 6.38
CA GLY A 36 5.54 -21.96 7.79
C GLY A 36 5.32 -20.46 8.01
N LEU A 37 5.96 -19.60 7.21
CA LEU A 37 5.83 -18.15 7.33
C LEU A 37 4.45 -17.68 6.86
N VAL A 38 3.97 -18.22 5.74
CA VAL A 38 2.63 -17.88 5.23
C VAL A 38 1.55 -18.33 6.20
N ARG A 39 1.74 -19.49 6.86
CA ARG A 39 0.81 -19.96 7.90
C ARG A 39 0.75 -18.98 9.07
N GLU A 40 1.89 -18.50 9.56
CA GLU A 40 1.95 -17.51 10.65
C GLU A 40 1.29 -16.18 10.26
N VAL A 41 1.60 -15.67 9.06
CA VAL A 41 0.97 -14.46 8.52
C VAL A 41 -0.55 -14.61 8.42
N VAL A 42 -1.03 -15.73 7.88
CA VAL A 42 -2.47 -15.99 7.74
C VAL A 42 -3.14 -16.02 9.11
N THR A 43 -2.53 -16.67 10.10
CA THR A 43 -3.08 -16.69 11.46
C THR A 43 -3.08 -15.30 12.08
N LEU A 44 -1.99 -14.54 11.96
CA LEU A 44 -1.89 -13.18 12.48
C LEU A 44 -2.97 -12.26 11.90
N VAL A 45 -3.15 -12.29 10.58
CA VAL A 45 -4.15 -11.47 9.88
C VAL A 45 -5.57 -11.88 10.27
N GLN A 46 -5.83 -13.19 10.43
CA GLN A 46 -7.15 -13.65 10.92
C GLN A 46 -7.44 -13.15 12.33
N THR A 47 -6.46 -13.23 13.23
CA THR A 47 -6.59 -12.72 14.60
C THR A 47 -6.80 -11.21 14.62
N GLN A 48 -6.02 -10.45 13.87
CA GLN A 48 -6.13 -9.00 13.84
C GLN A 48 -7.43 -8.53 13.19
N VAL A 49 -7.88 -9.19 12.11
CA VAL A 49 -9.22 -8.96 11.54
C VAL A 49 -10.29 -9.21 12.60
N GLN A 50 -10.18 -10.30 13.36
CA GLN A 50 -11.13 -10.62 14.43
C GLN A 50 -11.09 -9.60 15.59
N GLU A 51 -9.92 -9.09 15.96
CA GLU A 51 -9.75 -8.06 16.97
C GLU A 51 -10.33 -6.71 16.53
N GLU A 52 -10.08 -6.27 15.29
CA GLU A 52 -10.68 -5.05 14.75
C GLU A 52 -12.20 -5.16 14.67
N VAL A 53 -12.67 -6.32 14.23
CA VAL A 53 -14.08 -6.69 14.29
C VAL A 53 -14.64 -6.59 15.71
N SER A 54 -13.91 -7.09 16.72
CA SER A 54 -14.34 -7.03 18.12
C SER A 54 -14.36 -5.60 18.64
N GLN A 55 -13.38 -4.76 18.29
CA GLN A 55 -13.35 -3.34 18.64
C GLN A 55 -14.53 -2.56 18.05
N LEU A 56 -14.96 -2.91 16.84
CA LEU A 56 -16.15 -2.33 16.21
C LEU A 56 -17.47 -2.80 16.86
N GLN A 57 -17.43 -3.85 17.69
CA GLN A 57 -18.58 -4.38 18.42
C GLN A 57 -18.61 -3.97 19.91
N THR A 58 -17.61 -3.21 20.40
CA THR A 58 -17.53 -2.83 21.83
C THR A 58 -18.28 -1.56 22.22
N GLU A 59 -19.14 -1.02 21.36
CA GLU A 59 -20.08 0.06 21.70
C GLU A 59 -21.51 -0.42 21.36
N ASP A 60 -22.15 -1.08 22.33
CA ASP A 60 -23.56 -1.52 22.35
C ASP A 60 -24.11 -2.23 21.09
N ASP A 61 -24.24 -3.56 21.11
CA ASP A 61 -25.50 -4.31 20.86
C ASP A 61 -25.21 -5.83 20.82
N ASP A 62 -26.10 -6.64 21.39
CA ASP A 62 -26.05 -8.12 21.43
C ASP A 62 -26.47 -8.72 20.07
N SER A 63 -25.95 -8.14 18.99
CA SER A 63 -26.33 -8.49 17.62
C SER A 63 -25.38 -9.55 17.08
N THR A 64 -25.92 -10.76 17.00
CA THR A 64 -25.34 -11.89 16.27
C THR A 64 -25.33 -11.55 14.76
N GLY A 65 -24.38 -10.75 14.28
CA GLY A 65 -24.48 -10.18 12.94
C GLY A 65 -23.15 -9.80 12.29
N SER A 66 -22.59 -10.77 11.56
CA SER A 66 -21.61 -10.63 10.44
C SER A 66 -20.77 -9.36 10.40
N THR A 67 -19.52 -9.51 10.81
CA THR A 67 -18.54 -8.44 10.83
C THR A 67 -17.96 -8.29 9.43
N ASN A 68 -18.62 -7.47 8.63
CA ASN A 68 -18.26 -7.24 7.23
C ASN A 68 -17.13 -6.20 7.14
N LEU A 69 -15.93 -6.56 7.60
CA LEU A 69 -14.73 -5.75 7.34
C LEU A 69 -14.53 -5.67 5.83
N SER A 70 -14.31 -4.46 5.29
CA SER A 70 -14.08 -4.29 3.85
C SER A 70 -12.82 -5.06 3.41
N ARG A 71 -12.87 -5.67 2.22
CA ARG A 71 -11.71 -6.33 1.59
C ARG A 71 -10.49 -5.42 1.53
N PHE A 72 -10.70 -4.12 1.30
CA PHE A 72 -9.63 -3.14 1.32
C PHE A 72 -8.92 -3.07 2.68
N ARG A 73 -9.69 -3.07 3.77
CA ARG A 73 -9.16 -3.05 5.14
C ARG A 73 -8.45 -4.37 5.48
N ILE A 74 -9.01 -5.50 5.06
CA ILE A 74 -8.37 -6.82 5.22
C ILE A 74 -7.01 -6.87 4.50
N ASN A 75 -6.94 -6.33 3.28
CA ASN A 75 -5.70 -6.26 2.51
C ASN A 75 -4.66 -5.34 3.17
N GLU A 76 -5.08 -4.19 3.71
CA GLU A 76 -4.20 -3.28 4.45
C GLU A 76 -3.57 -3.98 5.68
N ILE A 77 -4.36 -4.73 6.44
CA ILE A 77 -3.88 -5.54 7.58
C ILE A 77 -2.88 -6.61 7.11
N LEU A 78 -3.16 -7.27 5.99
CA LEU A 78 -2.25 -8.25 5.40
C LEU A 78 -0.93 -7.61 4.94
N GLU A 79 -0.98 -6.46 4.27
CA GLU A 79 0.21 -5.77 3.76
C GLU A 79 1.14 -5.25 4.86
N SER A 80 0.59 -4.91 6.03
CA SER A 80 1.35 -4.52 7.21
C SER A 80 1.96 -5.73 7.95
N SER A 81 1.32 -6.90 7.85
CA SER A 81 1.75 -8.14 8.52
C SER A 81 2.77 -8.95 7.71
N VAL A 82 2.75 -8.83 6.38
CA VAL A 82 3.62 -9.61 5.49
C VAL A 82 5.04 -9.01 5.43
N PRO A 83 6.10 -9.80 5.70
CA PRO A 83 7.47 -9.35 5.55
C PRO A 83 7.76 -8.88 4.11
N LYS A 84 8.44 -7.73 3.98
CA LYS A 84 8.88 -7.18 2.69
C LYS A 84 10.34 -7.55 2.43
N LYS A 85 10.62 -8.24 1.32
CA LYS A 85 11.98 -8.55 0.87
C LYS A 85 12.24 -7.84 -0.46
N ASN A 86 13.20 -6.92 -0.49
CA ASN A 86 13.53 -6.12 -1.68
C ASN A 86 12.31 -5.37 -2.27
N GLY A 87 11.43 -4.84 -1.41
CA GLY A 87 10.19 -4.16 -1.83
C GLY A 87 9.06 -5.09 -2.27
N ARG A 88 9.26 -6.42 -2.23
CA ARG A 88 8.25 -7.43 -2.60
C ARG A 88 7.65 -8.05 -1.33
N LEU A 89 6.32 -8.11 -1.28
CA LEU A 89 5.60 -8.79 -0.21
C LEU A 89 5.76 -10.31 -0.37
N VAL A 90 6.34 -10.96 0.64
CA VAL A 90 6.53 -12.41 0.66
C VAL A 90 5.18 -13.11 0.50
N GLY A 91 5.08 -14.02 -0.47
CA GLY A 91 3.84 -14.75 -0.73
C GLY A 91 2.86 -14.10 -1.70
N LEU A 92 3.06 -12.82 -2.05
CA LEU A 92 2.22 -12.08 -3.01
C LEU A 92 2.94 -11.81 -4.34
N ASP A 93 4.17 -12.29 -4.50
CA ASP A 93 5.10 -11.97 -5.60
C ASP A 93 4.67 -12.51 -6.98
N ARG A 94 3.55 -13.25 -7.06
CA ARG A 94 2.96 -13.73 -8.32
C ARG A 94 2.00 -12.73 -8.97
N ARG A 95 1.95 -11.48 -8.49
CA ARG A 95 1.33 -10.37 -9.22
C ARG A 95 2.22 -9.95 -10.39
N THR A 96 2.27 -10.78 -11.43
CA THR A 96 2.69 -10.35 -12.76
C THR A 96 1.60 -9.45 -13.35
N GLY A 97 1.49 -8.23 -12.82
CA GLY A 97 0.74 -7.12 -13.40
C GLY A 97 1.64 -6.09 -14.09
N SER A 98 2.92 -6.41 -14.27
CA SER A 98 3.84 -5.66 -15.12
C SER A 98 4.85 -6.59 -15.78
N VAL A 99 4.35 -7.65 -16.41
CA VAL A 99 5.08 -8.24 -17.53
C VAL A 99 4.59 -7.47 -18.75
N PRO A 100 5.40 -6.58 -19.36
CA PRO A 100 5.08 -6.14 -20.71
C PRO A 100 4.94 -7.41 -21.54
N PRO A 101 3.95 -7.54 -22.45
CA PRO A 101 3.91 -8.69 -23.33
C PRO A 101 5.32 -8.84 -23.91
N SER A 102 5.93 -10.01 -23.71
CA SER A 102 7.31 -10.32 -24.16
C SER A 102 7.50 -10.09 -25.68
N SER A 103 6.39 -9.84 -26.39
CA SER A 103 6.30 -9.52 -27.82
C SER A 103 6.16 -8.02 -28.14
N ALA A 104 5.99 -7.11 -27.19
CA ALA A 104 6.02 -5.68 -27.48
C ALA A 104 7.47 -5.20 -27.49
N PRO A 105 7.96 -4.62 -28.60
CA PRO A 105 9.25 -3.96 -28.56
C PRO A 105 9.18 -2.87 -27.48
N PRO A 106 10.19 -2.75 -26.60
CA PRO A 106 10.23 -1.61 -25.68
C PRO A 106 10.11 -0.35 -26.51
N SER A 107 9.18 0.55 -26.18
CA SER A 107 9.18 1.88 -26.78
C SER A 107 10.51 2.50 -26.40
N PHE A 108 11.45 2.54 -27.33
CA PHE A 108 12.77 3.09 -27.11
C PHE A 108 12.58 4.60 -26.88
N VAL A 109 12.51 4.98 -25.61
CA VAL A 109 12.55 6.38 -25.22
C VAL A 109 13.99 6.83 -25.42
N ASP A 110 14.18 7.85 -26.24
CA ASP A 110 15.50 8.41 -26.52
C ASP A 110 16.19 8.81 -25.19
N PRO A 111 17.41 8.31 -24.91
CA PRO A 111 18.15 8.68 -23.71
C PRO A 111 18.30 10.19 -23.55
N GLU A 112 18.37 10.95 -24.65
CA GLU A 112 18.46 12.42 -24.58
C GLU A 112 17.20 13.04 -23.97
N VAL A 113 16.01 12.56 -24.36
CA VAL A 113 14.73 13.03 -23.81
C VAL A 113 14.62 12.72 -22.32
N LEU A 114 15.11 11.54 -21.90
CA LEU A 114 15.11 11.16 -20.49
C LEU A 114 16.05 12.06 -19.66
N THR A 115 17.24 12.38 -20.17
CA THR A 115 18.16 13.30 -19.49
C THR A 115 17.61 14.73 -19.42
N ALA A 116 16.93 15.20 -20.46
CA ALA A 116 16.28 16.51 -20.46
C ALA A 116 15.15 16.60 -19.43
N GLN A 117 14.32 15.55 -19.32
CA GLN A 117 13.27 15.50 -18.29
C GLN A 117 13.82 15.41 -16.88
N LEU A 118 14.93 14.70 -16.67
CA LEU A 118 15.56 14.62 -15.35
C LEU A 118 16.05 16.01 -14.92
N LYS A 119 16.70 16.73 -15.84
CA LYS A 119 17.17 18.08 -15.59
C LYS A 119 16.03 19.06 -15.28
N ASP A 120 14.93 19.01 -16.04
CA ASP A 120 13.74 19.85 -15.79
C ASP A 120 13.15 19.59 -14.39
N LYS A 121 13.13 18.33 -13.95
CA LYS A 121 12.69 17.97 -12.60
C LYS A 121 13.64 18.50 -11.53
N ASP A 122 14.95 18.40 -11.74
CA ASP A 122 15.97 18.91 -10.80
C ASP A 122 15.90 20.45 -10.66
N ASP A 123 15.67 21.16 -11.77
CA ASP A 123 15.45 22.62 -11.77
C ASP A 123 14.19 22.99 -10.97
N ARG A 124 13.10 22.23 -11.15
CA ARG A 124 11.85 22.42 -10.40
C ARG A 124 12.02 22.14 -8.91
N ILE A 125 12.79 21.11 -8.53
CA ILE A 125 13.10 20.78 -7.13
C ILE A 125 13.87 21.94 -6.49
N SER A 126 14.91 22.44 -7.16
CA SER A 126 15.72 23.56 -6.67
C SER A 126 14.88 24.82 -6.41
N LEU A 127 13.93 25.11 -7.30
CA LEU A 127 13.00 26.23 -7.13
C LEU A 127 12.09 26.06 -5.91
N LEU A 128 11.51 24.87 -5.73
CA LEU A 128 10.64 24.56 -4.59
C LEU A 128 11.39 24.60 -3.27
N GLU A 129 12.61 24.07 -3.22
CA GLU A 129 13.48 24.12 -2.03
C GLU A 129 13.80 25.56 -1.64
N THR A 130 14.14 26.39 -2.62
CA THR A 130 14.37 27.83 -2.39
C THR A 130 13.13 28.51 -1.84
N GLN A 131 11.95 28.17 -2.36
CA GLN A 131 10.69 28.72 -1.86
C GLN A 131 10.36 28.26 -0.44
N MET A 132 10.65 27.00 -0.10
CA MET A 132 10.50 26.50 1.27
C MET A 132 11.46 27.19 2.24
N ALA A 133 12.72 27.37 1.84
CA ALA A 133 13.72 28.07 2.66
C ALA A 133 13.37 29.55 2.87
N ALA A 134 12.88 30.23 1.82
CA ALA A 134 12.44 31.62 1.91
C ALA A 134 11.21 31.76 2.84
N GLN A 135 10.26 30.83 2.75
CA GLN A 135 9.13 30.78 3.69
C GLN A 135 9.63 30.56 5.12
N GLN A 136 10.55 29.62 5.34
CA GLN A 136 11.10 29.33 6.67
C GLN A 136 11.81 30.54 7.30
N ALA A 137 12.55 31.33 6.51
CA ALA A 137 13.21 32.54 6.97
C ALA A 137 12.24 33.65 7.42
N ASP A 138 11.05 33.72 6.84
CA ASP A 138 10.00 34.69 7.20
C ASP A 138 9.32 34.35 8.56
N TYR A 139 9.48 33.10 9.05
CA TYR A 139 8.98 32.68 10.36
C TYR A 139 10.04 32.79 11.49
N GLU A 140 11.32 33.00 11.15
CA GLU A 140 12.43 33.04 12.12
C GLU A 140 13.03 34.44 12.34
N ALA A 141 12.38 35.50 11.83
CA ALA A 141 12.66 36.86 12.27
C ALA A 141 12.25 36.99 13.75
N PRO A 142 13.19 37.24 14.69
CA PRO A 142 12.83 37.39 16.09
C PRO A 142 11.91 38.59 16.26
N ASN A 143 10.79 38.37 16.97
CA ASN A 143 9.94 39.40 17.53
C ASN A 143 10.78 40.26 18.50
N GLU A 144 11.47 41.27 17.98
CA GLU A 144 12.19 42.24 18.80
C GLU A 144 11.24 43.38 19.21
N VAL A 145 11.24 43.61 20.53
CA VAL A 145 10.73 44.79 21.27
C VAL A 145 9.23 44.79 21.59
N PHE A 146 8.86 44.08 22.66
CA PHE A 146 7.80 44.56 23.55
C PHE A 146 8.36 45.71 24.39
N PRO A 147 7.78 46.93 24.37
CA PRO A 147 8.19 47.98 25.30
C PRO A 147 7.79 47.57 26.72
N ASN A 148 8.78 47.45 27.60
CA ASN A 148 8.63 47.22 29.03
C ASN A 148 7.92 48.43 29.65
N VAL A 149 6.64 48.28 29.99
CA VAL A 149 5.89 49.29 30.76
C VAL A 149 6.24 49.08 32.23
N GLN A 150 7.07 49.97 32.77
CA GLN A 150 7.37 50.05 34.20
C GLN A 150 6.26 50.89 34.86
N ASP A 151 5.48 50.28 35.77
CA ASP A 151 4.45 50.96 36.57
C ASP A 151 5.08 51.96 37.57
N PRO A 152 4.51 53.17 37.73
CA PRO A 152 4.64 53.99 38.94
C PRO A 152 3.48 53.77 39.93
#